data_AF-A0A958XZ26-F1
#
_entry.id   AF-A0A958XZ26-F1
#
_cell.length_a   1.000
_cell.length_b   1.000
_cell.length_c   1.000
_cell.angle_alpha   90.00
_cell.angle_beta   90.00
_cell.angle_gamma   90.00
#
_symmetry.space_group_name_H-M   'P 1'
#
loop_
_entity.id
_entity.type
_entity.pdbx_description
1 polymer ?
#
loop_
_entity_poly.entity_id
_entity_poly.type
_entity_poly.pdbx_seq_one_letter_code
_entity_poly.pdbx_strand_id
1 'polypeptide(L)'
;SQYQIDHIVWPLQGDAGVQVDSTHYNKVSKQWEPENWLMQRLNFDPKDYQRDVEMLGDLIVVERIRARTVNFGVVRRFAKQSNGEWMLIYYSDLQEISK
;
A
#
# COMPACT_ATOMS: atom_id res chain seq x y z
N SER A 1 -9.95 1.78 -13.07
CA SER A 1 -11.03 0.78 -12.95
C SER A 1 -11.88 1.16 -11.77
N GLN A 2 -13.18 1.37 -11.97
CA GLN A 2 -14.13 1.79 -10.93
C GLN A 2 -14.09 0.86 -9.69
N TYR A 3 -13.91 -0.44 -9.94
CA TYR A 3 -13.81 -1.46 -8.89
C TYR A 3 -12.80 -1.12 -7.78
N GLN A 4 -11.61 -0.56 -8.12
CA GLN A 4 -10.63 -0.24 -7.08
C GLN A 4 -11.12 0.87 -6.15
N ILE A 5 -11.79 1.88 -6.68
CA ILE A 5 -12.30 3.00 -5.89
C ILE A 5 -13.44 2.53 -4.97
N ASP A 6 -14.32 1.67 -5.48
CA ASP A 6 -15.45 1.13 -4.72
C ASP A 6 -14.99 0.17 -3.59
N HIS A 7 -13.79 -0.39 -3.71
CA HIS A 7 -13.20 -1.32 -2.73
C HIS A 7 -12.13 -0.65 -1.85
N ILE A 8 -12.24 0.65 -1.62
CA ILE A 8 -11.40 1.39 -0.66
C ILE A 8 -12.31 1.93 0.45
N VAL A 9 -11.87 1.77 1.70
CA VAL A 9 -12.50 2.47 2.83
C VAL A 9 -11.94 3.88 2.90
N TRP A 10 -12.78 4.87 2.63
CA TRP A 10 -12.43 6.29 2.70
C TRP A 10 -12.78 6.91 4.06
N PRO A 11 -11.97 7.85 4.60
CA PRO A 11 -10.65 8.23 4.12
C PRO A 11 -9.65 7.09 4.36
N LEU A 12 -8.86 6.78 3.34
CA LEU A 12 -7.94 5.66 3.39
C LEU A 12 -6.73 6.05 4.23
N GLN A 13 -6.53 5.33 5.33
CA GLN A 13 -5.41 5.58 6.23
C GLN A 13 -4.11 5.11 5.59
N GLY A 14 -3.01 5.78 5.93
CA GLY A 14 -1.78 5.50 5.24
C GLY A 14 -0.63 6.35 5.69
N ASP A 15 0.45 6.23 4.93
CA ASP A 15 1.62 7.06 5.07
C ASP A 15 2.15 7.42 3.69
N ALA A 16 2.82 8.56 3.62
CA ALA A 16 3.55 9.00 2.44
C ALA A 16 5.01 9.25 2.81
N GLY A 17 5.92 8.90 1.89
CA GLY A 17 7.30 9.34 1.96
C GLY A 17 7.38 10.81 1.57
N VAL A 18 7.74 11.68 2.52
CA VAL A 18 8.06 13.08 2.23
C VAL A 18 9.56 13.19 2.16
N GLN A 19 10.05 13.63 1.00
CA GLN A 19 11.47 13.90 0.82
C GLN A 19 11.86 15.07 1.75
N VAL A 20 12.79 14.82 2.66
CA VAL A 20 13.29 15.82 3.60
C VAL A 20 14.59 16.44 3.08
N ASP A 21 15.38 15.66 2.33
CA ASP A 21 16.59 16.10 1.63
C ASP A 21 16.89 15.22 0.41
N SER A 22 18.03 15.45 -0.26
CA SER A 22 18.41 14.73 -1.49
C SER A 22 18.57 13.21 -1.33
N THR A 23 18.61 12.70 -0.10
CA THR A 23 18.90 11.29 0.20
C THR A 23 17.96 10.65 1.22
N HIS A 24 17.14 11.43 1.93
CA HIS A 24 16.31 10.97 3.02
C HIS A 24 14.82 11.26 2.79
N TYR A 25 13.99 10.28 3.13
CA TYR A 25 12.53 10.36 3.13
C TYR A 25 12.01 10.11 4.53
N ASN A 26 11.22 11.04 5.07
CA ASN A 26 10.49 10.84 6.31
C ASN A 26 9.11 10.26 6.02
N LYS A 27 8.72 9.33 6.88
CA LYS A 27 7.37 8.78 6.88
C LYS A 27 6.44 9.73 7.62
N VAL A 28 5.41 10.22 6.94
CA VAL A 28 4.34 11.02 7.55
C VAL A 28 3.01 10.34 7.34
N SER A 29 2.17 10.35 8.36
CA SER A 29 0.80 9.83 8.23
C SER A 29 0.02 10.67 7.25
N LYS A 30 -0.70 9.99 6.36
CA LYS A 30 -1.49 10.60 5.30
C LYS A 30 -2.85 9.91 5.24
N GLN A 31 -3.87 10.73 5.04
CA GLN A 31 -5.19 10.25 4.67
C GLN A 31 -5.35 10.47 3.17
N TRP A 32 -5.63 9.40 2.45
CA TRP A 32 -5.93 9.48 1.04
C TRP A 32 -7.43 9.71 0.87
N GLU A 33 -7.76 10.55 -0.09
CA GLU A 33 -9.13 10.84 -0.51
C GLU A 33 -9.29 10.37 -1.97
N PRO A 34 -10.52 10.07 -2.42
CA PRO A 34 -10.76 9.61 -3.79
C PRO A 34 -10.14 10.51 -4.87
N GLU A 35 -10.15 11.82 -4.64
CA GLU A 35 -9.66 12.86 -5.56
C GLU A 35 -8.13 12.83 -5.72
N ASN A 36 -7.43 12.39 -4.67
CA ASN A 36 -5.97 12.37 -4.59
C ASN A 36 -5.39 10.95 -4.69
N TRP A 37 -6.24 9.97 -5.00
CA TRP A 37 -5.84 8.58 -5.09
C TRP A 37 -5.23 8.25 -6.45
N LEU A 38 -3.98 7.79 -6.42
CA LEU A 38 -3.34 7.25 -7.60
C LEU A 38 -3.72 5.78 -7.77
N MET A 39 -4.46 5.51 -8.84
CA MET A 39 -4.89 4.17 -9.22
C MET A 39 -3.70 3.20 -9.30
N GLN A 40 -3.68 2.22 -8.41
CA GLN A 40 -2.59 1.27 -8.29
C GLN A 40 -2.67 0.23 -9.41
N ARG A 41 -1.55 -0.01 -10.09
CA ARG A 41 -1.39 -1.08 -11.09
C ARG A 41 -0.57 -2.22 -10.50
N LEU A 42 -0.93 -3.45 -10.84
CA LEU A 42 -0.26 -4.66 -10.36
C LEU A 42 0.88 -5.14 -11.29
N ASN A 43 1.31 -4.31 -12.24
CA ASN A 43 2.31 -4.67 -13.24
C ASN A 43 3.71 -4.47 -12.67
N PHE A 44 4.11 -5.31 -11.72
CA PHE A 44 5.47 -5.35 -11.21
C PHE A 44 6.25 -6.45 -11.94
N ASP A 45 7.46 -6.15 -12.41
CA ASP A 45 8.37 -7.19 -12.89
C ASP A 45 8.89 -7.98 -11.67
N PRO A 46 8.67 -9.31 -11.59
CA PRO A 46 9.18 -10.14 -10.49
C PRO A 46 10.71 -10.12 -10.34
N LYS A 47 11.44 -9.71 -11.39
CA LYS A 47 12.89 -9.49 -11.37
C LYS A 47 13.28 -8.23 -10.61
N ASP A 48 12.44 -7.20 -10.64
CA ASP A 48 12.70 -5.91 -9.99
C ASP A 48 12.06 -5.83 -8.60
N TYR A 49 10.95 -6.54 -8.41
CA TYR A 49 10.15 -6.48 -7.18
C TYR A 49 9.91 -7.85 -6.56
N GLN A 50 9.91 -7.88 -5.23
CA GLN A 50 9.43 -9.00 -4.42
C GLN A 50 8.08 -8.64 -3.80
N ARG A 51 7.12 -9.56 -3.91
CA ARG A 51 5.79 -9.45 -3.32
C ARG A 51 5.63 -10.48 -2.22
N ASP A 52 5.43 -10.01 -1.00
CA ASP A 52 5.14 -10.84 0.17
C ASP A 52 3.68 -10.60 0.59
N VAL A 53 2.91 -11.67 0.74
CA VAL A 53 1.52 -11.62 1.19
C VAL A 53 1.40 -12.41 2.49
N GLU A 54 0.90 -11.77 3.53
CA GLU A 54 0.70 -12.32 4.86
C GLU A 54 -0.78 -12.21 5.23
N MET A 55 -1.37 -13.32 5.68
CA MET A 55 -2.71 -13.32 6.25
C MET A 55 -2.62 -13.22 7.77
N LEU A 56 -3.33 -12.24 8.35
CA LEU A 56 -3.50 -12.10 9.79
C LEU A 56 -4.89 -12.66 10.14
N GLY A 57 -4.92 -13.95 10.48
CA GLY A 57 -6.16 -14.72 10.60
C GLY A 57 -6.92 -14.77 9.27
N ASP A 58 -8.24 -14.78 9.34
CA ASP A 58 -9.11 -14.88 8.15
C ASP A 58 -9.68 -13.53 7.68
N LEU A 59 -9.33 -12.44 8.37
CA LEU A 59 -9.98 -11.14 8.21
C LEU A 59 -9.07 -10.08 7.60
N ILE A 60 -7.74 -10.21 7.71
CA ILE A 60 -6.81 -9.18 7.26
C ILE A 60 -5.73 -9.80 6.38
N VAL A 61 -5.46 -9.15 5.25
CA VAL A 61 -4.33 -9.45 4.38
C VAL A 61 -3.39 -8.26 4.39
N VAL A 62 -2.12 -8.51 4.68
CA VAL A 62 -1.04 -7.52 4.56
C VAL A 62 -0.18 -7.90 3.37
N GLU A 63 -0.04 -6.98 2.44
CA GLU A 63 0.77 -7.16 1.25
C GLU A 63 1.91 -6.14 1.25
N ARG A 64 3.11 -6.63 1.02
CA ARG A 64 4.34 -5.83 0.96
C ARG A 64 4.97 -6.04 -0.41
N ILE A 65 5.18 -4.96 -1.14
CA ILE A 65 5.83 -4.97 -2.46
C ILE A 65 7.10 -4.18 -2.33
N ARG A 66 8.24 -4.85 -2.45
CA ARG A 66 9.58 -4.29 -2.19
C ARG A 66 10.42 -4.36 -3.45
N ALA A 67 11.14 -3.29 -3.77
CA ALA A 67 12.19 -3.37 -4.78
C ALA A 67 13.31 -4.31 -4.28
N ARG A 68 13.91 -5.10 -5.17
CA ARG A 68 15.00 -6.00 -4.81
C ARG A 68 16.35 -5.28 -4.67
N THR A 69 16.51 -4.18 -5.38
CA THR A 69 17.78 -3.44 -5.50
C THR A 69 17.93 -2.31 -4.48
N VAL A 70 16.81 -1.81 -3.95
CA VAL A 70 16.77 -0.70 -2.99
C VAL A 70 15.78 -1.02 -1.88
N ASN A 71 15.99 -0.51 -0.67
CA ASN A 71 15.11 -0.75 0.48
C ASN A 71 13.79 0.05 0.38
N PHE A 72 13.19 0.19 -0.80
CA PHE A 72 11.92 0.90 -0.96
C PHE A 72 10.79 -0.05 -1.29
N GLY A 73 9.60 0.28 -0.82
CA GLY A 73 8.42 -0.47 -1.20
C GLY A 73 7.12 0.14 -0.70
N VAL A 74 6.04 -0.54 -1.07
CA VAL A 74 4.65 -0.17 -0.79
C VAL A 74 4.05 -1.22 0.14
N VAL A 75 3.19 -0.79 1.06
CA VAL A 75 2.44 -1.67 1.94
C VAL A 75 0.95 -1.43 1.76
N ARG A 76 0.20 -2.51 1.53
CA ARG A 76 -1.27 -2.49 1.44
C ARG A 76 -1.86 -3.40 2.49
N ARG A 77 -2.97 -2.99 3.11
CA ARG A 77 -3.75 -3.86 3.99
C ARG A 77 -5.19 -3.92 3.52
N PHE A 78 -5.68 -5.13 3.41
CA PHE A 78 -7.06 -5.41 3.04
C PHE A 78 -7.77 -6.05 4.23
N ALA A 79 -9.01 -5.65 4.46
CA ALA A 79 -9.88 -6.29 5.43
C ALA A 79 -11.09 -6.90 4.75
N LYS A 80 -11.43 -8.12 5.16
CA LYS A 80 -12.63 -8.81 4.72
C LYS A 80 -13.84 -8.24 5.45
N GLN A 81 -14.81 -7.77 4.70
CA GLN A 81 -16.07 -7.27 5.20
C GLN A 81 -17.03 -8.43 5.51
N SER A 82 -18.12 -8.14 6.23
CA SER A 82 -19.15 -9.12 6.59
C SER A 82 -19.85 -9.73 5.37
N ASN A 83 -19.93 -9.01 4.25
CA ASN A 83 -20.44 -9.50 2.97
C ASN A 83 -19.44 -10.38 2.19
N GLY A 84 -18.23 -10.57 2.72
CA GLY A 84 -17.17 -11.38 2.11
C GLY A 84 -16.24 -10.62 1.16
N GLU A 85 -16.50 -9.34 0.87
CA GLU A 85 -15.66 -8.53 0.00
C GLU A 85 -14.39 -8.04 0.71
N TRP A 86 -13.31 -7.88 -0.04
CA TRP A 86 -12.05 -7.34 0.46
C TRP A 86 -11.98 -5.86 0.14
N MET A 87 -11.79 -5.05 1.19
CA MET A 87 -11.60 -3.61 1.03
C MET A 87 -10.19 -3.21 1.46
N LEU A 88 -9.58 -2.30 0.70
CA LEU A 88 -8.33 -1.66 1.09
C LEU A 88 -8.61 -0.70 2.25
N ILE A 89 -7.96 -0.96 3.39
CA ILE A 89 -8.13 -0.19 4.62
C ILE A 89 -6.88 0.60 4.99
N TYR A 90 -5.74 0.28 4.37
CA TYR A 90 -4.50 1.01 4.58
C TYR A 90 -3.58 0.96 3.34
N TYR A 91 -3.00 2.11 3.00
CA TYR A 91 -1.98 2.23 1.94
C TYR A 91 -0.80 3.10 2.41
N SER A 92 0.38 2.49 2.44
CA SER A 92 1.65 3.18 2.61
C SER A 92 2.33 3.30 1.26
N ASP A 93 2.58 4.53 0.83
CA ASP A 93 3.29 4.80 -0.42
C ASP A 93 4.77 4.38 -0.34
N LEU A 94 5.50 4.53 -1.45
CA LEU A 94 6.92 4.21 -1.57
C LEU A 94 7.70 4.80 -0.39
N GLN A 95 8.08 3.93 0.53
CA GLN A 95 8.79 4.27 1.74
C GLN A 95 10.02 3.39 1.86
N GLU A 96 11.01 3.86 2.61
CA GLU A 96 12.09 2.99 3.03
C GLU A 96 11.52 1.91 3.97
N ILE A 97 11.67 0.64 3.59
CA ILE A 97 11.28 -0.50 4.39
C ILE A 97 12.55 -1.03 5.03
N SER A 98 12.68 -0.86 6.35
CA SER A 98 13.75 -1.49 7.12
C SER A 98 13.75 -3.00 6.88
N LYS A 99 14.95 -3.56 6.65
CA LYS A 99 15.17 -5.01 6.47
C LYS A 99 14.62 -5.83 7.63
#